data_AF-A0A8G2E8M8-F1
#
_entry.id   AF-A0A8G2E8M8-F1
#
_cell.length_a   1.000
_cell.length_b   1.000
_cell.length_c   1.000
_cell.angle_alpha   90.00
_cell.angle_beta   90.00
_cell.angle_gamma   90.00
#
_symmetry.space_group_name_H-M   'P 1'
#
loop_
_entity.id
_entity.type
_entity.pdbx_description
1 polymer ?
#
loop_
_entity_poly.entity_id
_entity_poly.type
_entity_poly.pdbx_seq_one_letter_code
_entity_poly.pdbx_strand_id
1 'polypeptide(L)'
;MIWRYSLRWKLPSLCPGKEVLAMAEVEAGQSAPESIMSLWVAGAGYAVCVDFCVDKPIRRWSEERKAAARRRNLTARVNRIAPLFADELIERELEARPAYFRGISPK
;
A
#
# COMPACT_ATOMS: atom_id res chain seq x y z
N MET A 1 13.11 -12.25 14.01
CA MET A 1 12.47 -11.39 13.00
C MET A 1 13.35 -10.18 12.82
N ILE A 2 13.65 -9.80 11.58
CA ILE A 2 14.57 -8.68 11.30
C ILE A 2 13.72 -7.43 11.05
N TRP A 3 14.10 -6.32 11.67
CA TRP A 3 13.54 -5.01 11.36
C TRP A 3 14.57 -4.23 10.57
N ARG A 4 14.09 -3.50 9.56
CA ARG A 4 14.95 -2.66 8.73
C ARG A 4 14.61 -1.21 8.99
N TYR A 5 15.52 -0.51 9.62
CA TYR A 5 15.44 0.94 9.75
C TYR A 5 15.99 1.59 8.49
N SER A 6 15.37 2.69 8.05
CA SER A 6 15.85 3.48 6.92
C SER A 6 15.54 4.95 7.08
N LEU A 7 16.45 5.81 6.64
CA LEU A 7 16.28 7.25 6.63
C LEU A 7 15.83 7.70 5.24
N ARG A 8 14.55 8.04 5.08
CA ARG A 8 13.92 8.30 3.77
C ARG A 8 13.38 9.71 3.66
N TRP A 9 13.46 10.28 2.46
CA TRP A 9 12.78 11.53 2.13
C TRP A 9 11.26 11.33 2.23
N LYS A 10 10.58 12.25 2.93
CA LYS A 10 9.13 12.15 3.16
C LYS A 10 8.36 13.45 2.89
N LEU A 11 9.03 14.50 2.45
CA LEU A 11 8.33 15.72 2.06
C LEU A 11 7.69 15.56 0.67
N PRO A 12 6.53 16.23 0.42
CA PRO A 12 5.90 16.23 -0.90
C PRO A 12 6.72 16.90 -2.00
N SER A 13 7.69 17.74 -1.63
CA SER A 13 8.59 18.39 -2.57
C SER A 13 9.59 17.40 -3.17
N LEU A 14 10.15 17.75 -4.33
CA LEU A 14 11.23 17.00 -4.95
C LEU A 14 12.39 16.80 -3.97
N CYS A 15 12.92 15.59 -3.94
CA CYS A 15 14.06 15.28 -3.08
C CYS A 15 15.30 16.05 -3.57
N PRO A 16 16.00 16.79 -2.69
CA PRO A 16 17.20 17.53 -3.07
C PRO A 16 18.42 16.62 -3.33
N GLY A 17 18.32 15.32 -3.02
CA GLY A 17 19.43 14.37 -3.13
C GLY A 17 18.94 12.94 -3.25
N LYS A 18 19.51 12.03 -2.44
CA LYS A 18 19.12 10.62 -2.43
C LYS A 18 17.86 10.41 -1.60
N GLU A 19 16.86 9.72 -2.15
CA GLU A 19 15.61 9.42 -1.44
C GLU A 19 15.82 8.56 -0.18
N VAL A 20 16.87 7.73 -0.14
CA VAL A 20 17.26 6.93 1.02
C VAL A 20 18.71 7.23 1.37
N LEU A 21 18.95 7.78 2.55
CA LEU A 21 20.29 8.17 3.01
C LEU A 21 21.05 7.04 3.70
N ALA A 22 20.33 6.24 4.49
CA ALA A 22 20.90 5.12 5.23
C ALA A 22 19.87 4.02 5.43
N MET A 23 20.37 2.80 5.58
CA MET A 23 19.59 1.61 5.89
C MET A 23 20.40 0.72 6.81
N ALA A 24 19.76 0.18 7.83
CA ALA A 24 20.37 -0.74 8.78
C ALA A 24 19.34 -1.79 9.22
N GLU A 25 19.79 -3.02 9.34
CA GLU A 25 18.98 -4.14 9.81
C GLU A 25 19.33 -4.42 11.27
N VAL A 26 18.30 -4.64 12.09
CA VAL A 26 18.44 -4.93 13.51
C VAL A 26 17.51 -6.07 13.90
N GLU A 27 17.79 -6.69 15.03
CA GLU A 27 16.88 -7.66 15.62
C GLU A 27 15.57 -7.00 16.04
N ALA A 28 14.45 -7.72 15.91
CA ALA A 28 13.15 -7.21 16.30
C ALA A 28 13.13 -6.75 17.77
N GLY A 29 12.54 -5.58 18.01
CA GLY A 29 12.46 -4.96 19.33
C GLY A 29 13.64 -4.04 19.67
N GLN A 30 14.70 -4.03 18.87
CA GLN A 30 15.81 -3.09 19.04
C GLN A 30 15.41 -1.67 18.59
N SER A 31 15.97 -0.69 19.28
CA SER A 31 15.80 0.73 18.95
C SER A 31 16.51 1.09 17.64
N ALA A 32 16.21 2.28 17.10
CA ALA A 32 16.87 2.77 15.90
C ALA A 32 18.40 2.80 16.08
N PRO A 33 19.17 2.18 15.16
CA PRO A 33 20.61 2.10 15.30
C PRO A 33 21.27 3.48 15.14
N GLU A 34 22.41 3.66 15.81
CA GLU A 34 23.16 4.93 15.81
C GLU A 34 23.58 5.36 14.40
N SER A 35 23.89 4.40 13.51
CA SER A 35 24.19 4.66 12.10
C SER A 35 23.10 5.44 11.35
N ILE A 36 21.85 5.37 11.81
CA ILE A 36 20.72 6.11 11.26
C ILE A 36 20.44 7.38 12.06
N MET A 37 20.46 7.28 13.39
CA MET A 37 20.16 8.42 14.27
C MET A 37 21.18 9.54 14.13
N SER A 38 22.46 9.22 13.91
CA SER A 38 23.52 10.21 13.70
C SER A 38 23.39 10.99 12.39
N LEU A 39 22.66 10.46 11.41
CA LEU A 39 22.35 11.13 10.15
C LEU A 39 21.01 11.87 10.16
N TRP A 40 20.17 11.62 11.17
CA TRP A 40 18.86 12.25 11.26
C TRP A 40 18.98 13.67 11.79
N VAL A 41 18.44 14.62 11.04
CA VAL A 41 18.43 16.04 11.39
C VAL A 41 16.98 16.52 11.36
N ALA A 42 16.53 17.12 12.46
CA ALA A 42 15.19 17.69 12.56
C ALA A 42 14.97 18.77 11.49
N GLY A 43 13.84 18.71 10.77
CA GLY A 43 13.50 19.68 9.72
C GLY A 43 14.20 19.45 8.37
N ALA A 44 15.11 18.49 8.26
CA ALA A 44 15.81 18.19 6.99
C ALA A 44 14.93 17.46 5.96
N GLY A 45 13.67 17.13 6.27
CA GLY A 45 12.73 16.47 5.36
C GLY A 45 12.87 14.94 5.25
N TYR A 46 13.86 14.37 5.93
CA TYR A 46 14.05 12.92 6.06
C TYR A 46 13.42 12.39 7.35
N ALA A 47 12.76 11.23 7.25
CA ALA A 47 12.14 10.53 8.37
C ALA A 47 12.77 9.15 8.57
N VAL A 48 12.95 8.77 9.84
CA VAL A 48 13.30 7.40 10.21
C VAL A 48 12.07 6.50 10.05
N CYS A 49 12.18 5.51 9.19
CA CYS A 49 11.12 4.54 8.88
C CYS A 49 11.57 3.14 9.29
N VAL A 50 10.64 2.34 9.83
CA VAL A 50 10.88 0.95 10.21
C VAL A 50 10.05 0.03 9.32
N ASP A 51 10.71 -0.85 8.59
CA ASP A 51 10.07 -1.94 7.85
C ASP A 51 10.20 -3.25 8.63
N PHE A 52 9.08 -3.95 8.75
CA PHE A 52 9.03 -5.27 9.36
C PHE A 52 9.32 -6.32 8.28
N CYS A 53 10.57 -6.76 8.19
CA CYS A 53 10.97 -7.79 7.23
C CYS A 53 10.42 -9.15 7.71
N VAL A 54 9.41 -9.64 7.01
CA VAL A 54 8.85 -10.97 7.23
C VAL A 54 9.08 -11.77 5.95
N ASP A 55 9.66 -12.97 6.07
CA ASP A 55 9.87 -13.90 4.95
C ASP A 55 8.56 -14.55 4.46
N LYS A 56 7.42 -13.93 4.76
CA LYS A 56 6.12 -14.43 4.31
C LYS A 56 5.94 -14.01 2.84
N PRO A 57 5.72 -14.97 1.93
CA PRO A 57 5.42 -14.61 0.54
C PRO A 57 4.19 -13.71 0.52
N ILE A 58 4.22 -12.69 -0.34
CA ILE A 58 3.09 -11.79 -0.53
C ILE A 58 1.88 -12.63 -0.96
N ARG A 59 0.87 -12.70 -0.09
CA ARG A 59 -0.35 -13.44 -0.39
C ARG A 59 -1.16 -12.70 -1.45
N ARG A 60 -0.97 -13.07 -2.71
CA ARG A 60 -1.78 -12.57 -3.82
C ARG A 60 -3.19 -13.16 -3.70
N TRP A 61 -4.20 -12.32 -3.92
CA TRP A 61 -5.57 -12.82 -4.05
C TRP A 61 -5.72 -13.60 -5.35
N SER A 62 -6.44 -14.72 -5.26
CA SER A 62 -6.93 -15.41 -6.45
C SER A 62 -7.87 -14.48 -7.24
N GLU A 63 -8.07 -14.77 -8.52
CA GLU A 63 -8.93 -13.96 -9.38
C GLU A 63 -10.36 -13.96 -8.85
N GLU A 64 -10.86 -15.09 -8.36
CA GLU A 64 -12.21 -15.24 -7.79
C GLU A 64 -12.36 -14.39 -6.52
N ARG A 65 -11.36 -14.41 -5.63
CA ARG A 65 -11.39 -13.61 -4.41
C ARG A 65 -11.36 -12.12 -4.72
N LYS A 66 -10.59 -11.73 -5.74
CA LYS A 66 -10.52 -10.34 -6.22
C LYS A 66 -11.81 -9.90 -6.89
N ALA A 67 -12.41 -10.76 -7.71
CA ALA A 67 -13.71 -10.56 -8.34
C ALA A 67 -14.80 -10.34 -7.27
N ALA A 68 -14.88 -11.24 -6.28
CA ALA A 68 -15.85 -11.15 -5.20
C ALA A 68 -15.71 -9.84 -4.41
N ALA A 69 -14.49 -9.45 -4.06
CA ALA A 69 -14.23 -8.18 -3.37
C ALA A 69 -14.60 -6.96 -4.22
N ARG A 70 -14.26 -6.95 -5.52
CA ARG A 70 -14.62 -5.86 -6.45
C ARG A 70 -16.13 -5.71 -6.57
N ARG A 71 -16.86 -6.81 -6.74
CA ARG A 71 -18.33 -6.81 -6.80
C ARG A 71 -18.95 -6.32 -5.51
N ARG A 72 -18.51 -6.84 -4.36
CA ARG A 72 -18.97 -6.39 -3.03
C ARG A 72 -18.77 -4.88 -2.84
N ASN A 73 -17.60 -4.37 -3.22
CA ASN A 73 -17.28 -2.94 -3.10
C ASN A 73 -18.13 -2.08 -4.06
N LEU A 74 -18.38 -2.57 -5.28
CA LEU A 74 -19.28 -1.91 -6.23
C LEU A 74 -20.69 -1.81 -5.63
N THR A 75 -21.26 -2.93 -5.20
CA THR A 75 -22.59 -2.99 -4.60
C THR A 75 -22.69 -2.06 -3.39
N ALA A 76 -21.73 -2.11 -2.47
CA ALA A 76 -21.73 -1.25 -1.29
C ALA A 76 -21.62 0.24 -1.65
N ARG A 77 -20.80 0.59 -2.64
CA ARG A 77 -20.63 1.98 -3.08
C ARG A 77 -21.88 2.51 -3.76
N VAL A 78 -22.49 1.72 -4.65
CA VAL A 78 -23.69 2.15 -5.39
C VAL A 78 -24.88 2.26 -4.44
N ASN A 79 -25.13 1.28 -3.57
CA ASN A 79 -26.22 1.33 -2.59
C ASN A 79 -26.10 2.55 -1.65
N ARG A 80 -24.88 3.00 -1.35
CA ARG A 80 -24.66 4.19 -0.54
C ARG A 80 -24.96 5.50 -1.27
N ILE A 81 -24.68 5.58 -2.57
CA ILE A 81 -24.76 6.83 -3.35
C ILE A 81 -26.11 6.97 -4.06
N ALA A 82 -26.62 5.88 -4.64
CA ALA A 82 -27.82 5.85 -5.46
C ALA A 82 -28.63 4.56 -5.21
N PRO A 83 -29.20 4.39 -4.00
CA PRO A 83 -29.92 3.16 -3.64
C PRO A 83 -31.11 2.86 -4.54
N LEU A 84 -31.83 3.89 -5.02
CA LEU A 84 -33.01 3.71 -5.87
C LEU A 84 -32.70 3.15 -7.25
N PHE A 85 -31.47 3.33 -7.75
CA PHE A 85 -31.02 2.85 -9.06
C PHE A 85 -29.92 1.80 -8.92
N ALA A 86 -29.81 1.16 -7.75
CA ALA A 86 -28.63 0.37 -7.44
C ALA A 86 -28.45 -0.81 -8.39
N ASP A 87 -29.53 -1.54 -8.69
CA ASP A 87 -29.48 -2.72 -9.53
C ASP A 87 -29.06 -2.39 -10.96
N GLU A 88 -29.70 -1.38 -11.58
CA GLU A 88 -29.39 -0.95 -12.95
C GLU A 88 -27.95 -0.44 -13.08
N LEU A 89 -27.49 0.37 -12.12
CA LEU A 89 -26.13 0.92 -12.14
C LEU A 89 -25.07 -0.16 -11.90
N ILE A 90 -25.35 -1.16 -11.07
CA ILE A 90 -24.46 -2.30 -10.85
C ILE A 90 -24.36 -3.13 -12.13
N GLU A 91 -25.50 -3.49 -12.73
CA GLU A 91 -25.53 -4.31 -13.95
C GLU A 91 -24.75 -3.64 -15.09
N ARG A 92 -25.03 -2.36 -15.35
CA ARG A 92 -24.34 -1.58 -16.39
C ARG A 92 -22.84 -1.52 -16.19
N GLU A 93 -22.37 -1.36 -14.95
CA GLU A 93 -20.93 -1.30 -14.65
C GLU A 93 -20.26 -2.69 -14.78
N LEU A 94 -20.98 -3.77 -14.42
CA LEU A 94 -20.51 -5.14 -14.63
C LEU A 94 -20.35 -5.47 -16.12
N GLU A 95 -21.28 -5.01 -16.96
CA GLU A 95 -21.23 -5.17 -18.41
C GLU A 95 -20.16 -4.31 -19.07
N ALA A 96 -19.99 -3.06 -18.62
CA ALA A 96 -19.00 -2.15 -19.18
C ALA A 96 -17.56 -2.62 -18.94
N ARG A 97 -17.28 -3.30 -17.81
CA ARG A 97 -15.93 -3.67 -17.39
C ARG A 97 -15.82 -5.12 -16.92
N PRO A 98 -16.13 -6.09 -17.79
CA PRO A 98 -16.33 -7.48 -17.36
C PRO A 98 -15.00 -8.14 -16.94
N ALA A 99 -13.89 -7.81 -17.60
CA ALA A 99 -12.56 -8.33 -17.22
C ALA A 99 -12.14 -7.89 -15.80
N TYR A 100 -12.44 -6.63 -15.44
CA TYR A 100 -12.13 -6.11 -14.10
C TYR A 100 -12.96 -6.85 -13.04
N PHE A 101 -14.26 -7.01 -13.24
CA PHE A 101 -15.11 -7.71 -12.26
C PHE A 101 -15.01 -9.23 -12.28
N ARG A 102 -14.30 -9.81 -13.26
CA ARG A 102 -13.81 -11.21 -13.23
C ARG A 102 -12.51 -11.38 -12.44
N GLY A 103 -11.90 -10.31 -11.95
CA GLY A 103 -10.68 -10.40 -11.14
C GLY A 103 -9.38 -10.48 -11.95
N ILE A 104 -9.49 -10.47 -13.28
CA ILE A 104 -8.35 -10.43 -14.20
C ILE A 104 -7.60 -9.12 -13.96
N SER A 105 -6.28 -9.22 -13.83
CA SER A 105 -5.39 -8.05 -13.77
C SER A 105 -4.54 -8.03 -15.03
N PRO A 106 -4.32 -6.86 -15.66
CA PRO A 106 -3.34 -6.76 -16.73
C PRO A 106 -2.01 -7.33 -16.24
N LYS A 107 -1.39 -8.20 -17.05
CA LYS A 107 -0.05 -8.73 -16.76
C LYS A 107 1.00 -7.64 -16.95
#